data_AF-A0A2E5XEK0-F1
#
_entry.id   AF-A0A2E5XEK0-F1
#
_cell.length_a   1.000
_cell.length_b   1.000
_cell.length_c   1.000
_cell.angle_alpha   90.00
_cell.angle_beta   90.00
_cell.angle_gamma   90.00
#
_symmetry.space_group_name_H-M   'P 1'
#
loop_
_entity.id
_entity.type
_entity.pdbx_description
1 polymer ?
#
loop_
_entity_poly.entity_id
_entity_poly.type
_entity_poly.pdbx_seq_one_letter_code
_entity_poly.pdbx_strand_id
1 'polypeptide(L)'
;MKKFVLIFLSFLISSSIVKADEGMWLPILINKLKNVDLEKMGLQLSPEELYSVNNASLKDAIVSFNGYCTGEIISSEGLLLTNHHCGYDAIQSHSSVQS
;
A
#
# COMPACT_ATOMS: atom_id res chain seq x y z
N MET A 1 3.96 -35.54 -37.72
CA MET A 1 5.13 -35.34 -36.83
C MET A 1 5.51 -33.87 -36.68
N LYS A 2 5.81 -33.12 -37.76
CA LYS A 2 6.17 -31.69 -37.69
C LYS A 2 5.16 -30.79 -36.95
N LYS A 3 3.86 -31.04 -37.10
CA LYS A 3 2.79 -30.30 -36.39
C LYS A 3 2.81 -30.52 -34.87
N PHE A 4 3.10 -31.74 -34.41
CA PHE A 4 3.21 -32.04 -32.98
C PHE A 4 4.46 -31.41 -32.36
N VAL A 5 5.56 -31.36 -33.12
CA VAL A 5 6.79 -30.66 -32.71
C VAL A 5 6.54 -29.15 -32.57
N LEU A 6 5.81 -28.54 -33.50
CA LEU A 6 5.46 -27.11 -33.43
C LEU A 6 4.54 -26.79 -32.25
N ILE A 7 3.56 -27.64 -31.93
CA ILE A 7 2.68 -27.47 -30.77
C ILE A 7 3.46 -27.60 -29.47
N PHE A 8 4.36 -28.59 -29.36
CA PHE A 8 5.21 -28.78 -28.20
C PHE A 8 6.17 -27.58 -27.99
N LEU A 9 6.74 -27.05 -29.07
CA LEU A 9 7.61 -25.88 -29.02
C LEU A 9 6.83 -24.61 -28.61
N SER A 10 5.60 -24.45 -29.08
CA SER A 10 4.71 -23.35 -28.67
C SER A 10 4.33 -23.43 -27.18
N PHE A 11 4.15 -24.62 -26.63
CA PHE A 11 3.87 -24.83 -25.21
C PHE A 11 5.08 -24.51 -24.32
N LEU A 12 6.29 -24.83 -24.78
CA LEU A 12 7.54 -24.48 -24.08
C LEU A 12 7.83 -22.97 -24.07
N ILE A 13 7.40 -22.24 -25.10
CA ILE A 13 7.60 -20.78 -25.18
C ILE A 13 6.56 -20.04 -24.31
N SER A 14 5.38 -20.62 -24.10
CA SER A 14 4.31 -20.01 -23.29
C SER A 14 4.45 -20.22 -21.78
N SER A 15 5.41 -21.04 -21.32
CA SER A 15 5.68 -21.27 -19.89
C SER A 15 6.59 -20.22 -19.24
N SER A 16 6.65 -19.00 -19.77
CA SER A 16 7.40 -17.92 -19.13
C SER A 16 6.72 -17.54 -17.81
N ILE A 17 7.44 -17.68 -16.69
CA ILE A 17 6.94 -17.30 -15.37
C ILE A 17 6.93 -15.77 -15.30
N VAL A 18 5.76 -15.17 -15.50
CA VAL A 18 5.56 -13.74 -15.25
C VAL A 18 5.55 -13.53 -13.73
N LYS A 19 6.46 -12.70 -13.22
CA LYS A 19 6.49 -12.28 -11.82
C LYS A 19 6.08 -10.82 -11.73
N ALA A 20 5.07 -10.52 -10.92
CA ALA A 20 4.68 -9.17 -10.56
C ALA A 20 5.11 -8.91 -9.12
N ASP A 21 5.95 -7.89 -8.93
CA ASP A 21 6.42 -7.45 -7.61
C ASP A 21 5.54 -6.29 -7.08
N GLU A 22 4.86 -5.55 -7.96
CA GLU A 22 3.97 -4.43 -7.62
C GLU A 22 2.60 -4.89 -7.13
N GLY A 23 2.00 -4.12 -6.19
CA GLY A 23 0.63 -4.36 -5.75
C GLY A 23 0.22 -3.56 -4.51
N MET A 24 -1.08 -3.37 -4.35
CA MET A 24 -1.68 -2.91 -3.09
C MET A 24 -2.00 -4.12 -2.23
N TRP A 25 -1.32 -4.26 -1.10
CA TRP A 25 -1.44 -5.41 -0.23
C TRP A 25 -2.43 -5.13 0.89
N LEU A 26 -3.24 -6.13 1.24
CA LEU A 26 -4.08 -6.04 2.43
C LEU A 26 -3.17 -6.14 3.68
N PRO A 27 -3.15 -5.12 4.57
CA PRO A 27 -2.23 -5.12 5.73
C PRO A 27 -2.41 -6.33 6.66
N ILE A 28 -3.63 -6.84 6.81
CA ILE A 28 -3.92 -8.06 7.59
C ILE A 28 -3.21 -9.32 7.04
N LEU A 29 -2.75 -9.29 5.79
CA LEU A 29 -2.02 -10.37 5.14
C LEU A 29 -0.51 -10.11 5.09
N ILE A 30 0.03 -9.14 5.83
CA ILE A 30 1.45 -8.76 5.80
C ILE A 30 2.38 -9.98 6.02
N ASN A 31 2.03 -10.84 6.97
CA ASN A 31 2.76 -12.09 7.26
C ASN A 31 2.70 -13.14 6.15
N LYS A 32 1.83 -12.96 5.15
CA LYS A 32 1.65 -13.88 4.02
C LYS A 32 2.23 -13.33 2.71
N LEU A 33 2.92 -12.19 2.74
CA LEU A 33 3.55 -11.58 1.57
C LEU A 33 4.83 -12.33 1.18
N LYS A 34 4.68 -13.53 0.62
CA LYS A 34 5.80 -14.41 0.25
C LYS A 34 6.61 -13.93 -0.96
N ASN A 35 6.03 -13.07 -1.77
CA ASN A 35 6.65 -12.59 -3.01
C ASN A 35 7.42 -11.28 -2.84
N VAL A 36 7.29 -10.62 -1.70
CA VAL A 36 7.95 -9.33 -1.42
C VAL A 36 8.80 -9.51 -0.16
N ASP A 37 10.11 -9.47 -0.35
CA ASP A 37 11.06 -9.52 0.75
C ASP A 37 11.33 -8.09 1.24
N LEU A 38 10.46 -7.60 2.12
CA LEU A 38 10.51 -6.23 2.64
C LEU A 38 11.80 -5.98 3.44
N GLU A 39 12.33 -6.99 4.13
CA GLU A 39 13.59 -6.92 4.87
C GLU A 39 14.77 -6.71 3.92
N LYS A 40 14.80 -7.46 2.80
CA LYS A 40 15.80 -7.27 1.74
C LYS A 40 15.70 -5.89 1.08
N MET A 41 14.53 -5.28 1.08
CA MET A 41 14.31 -3.89 0.64
C MET A 41 14.71 -2.85 1.70
N GLY A 42 15.15 -3.26 2.88
CA GLY A 42 15.65 -2.39 3.95
C GLY A 42 14.61 -2.02 5.01
N LEU A 43 13.43 -2.64 5.01
CA LEU A 43 12.47 -2.47 6.09
C LEU A 43 13.03 -3.05 7.39
N GLN A 44 13.01 -2.26 8.45
CA GLN A 44 13.50 -2.65 9.78
C GLN A 44 12.36 -2.96 10.77
N LEU A 45 11.12 -2.66 10.39
CA LEU A 45 9.94 -2.93 11.20
C LEU A 45 9.50 -4.38 11.03
N SER A 46 9.08 -5.00 12.13
CA SER A 46 8.41 -6.29 12.10
C SER A 46 7.02 -6.19 11.46
N PRO A 47 6.48 -7.30 10.94
CA PRO A 47 5.12 -7.35 10.43
C PRO A 47 4.06 -6.91 11.47
N GLU A 48 4.25 -7.25 12.74
CA GLU A 48 3.35 -6.87 13.83
C GLU A 48 3.39 -5.36 14.15
N GLU A 49 4.55 -4.71 14.01
CA GLU A 49 4.67 -3.26 14.13
C GLU A 49 3.97 -2.52 12.98
N LEU A 50 3.89 -3.12 11.79
CA LEU A 50 3.14 -2.57 10.66
C LEU A 50 1.62 -2.76 10.84
N TYR A 51 1.20 -3.97 11.20
CA TYR A 51 -0.21 -4.30 11.41
C TYR A 51 -0.38 -5.35 12.51
N SER A 52 -1.15 -5.00 13.53
CA SER A 52 -1.63 -5.93 14.54
C SER A 52 -3.12 -5.72 14.82
N VAL A 53 -3.85 -6.81 15.06
CA VAL A 53 -5.24 -6.76 15.54
C VAL A 53 -5.29 -6.53 17.05
N ASN A 54 -4.27 -7.02 17.77
CA ASN A 54 -4.29 -7.13 19.23
C ASN A 54 -3.45 -6.06 19.94
N ASN A 55 -2.48 -5.49 19.25
CA ASN A 55 -1.54 -4.50 19.80
C ASN A 55 -1.59 -3.22 18.96
N ALA A 56 -1.09 -2.13 19.53
CA ALA A 56 -0.82 -0.92 18.77
C ALA A 56 0.19 -1.21 17.65
N SER A 57 -0.05 -0.65 16.47
CA SER A 57 0.79 -0.80 15.28
C SER A 57 0.69 0.46 14.40
N LEU A 58 1.50 0.55 13.35
CA LEU A 58 1.52 1.70 12.44
C LEU A 58 0.14 1.97 11.82
N LYS A 59 -0.70 0.93 11.62
CA LYS A 59 -2.08 1.09 11.13
C LYS A 59 -2.89 2.10 11.96
N ASP A 60 -2.63 2.21 13.26
CA ASP A 60 -3.44 3.02 14.18
C ASP A 60 -3.19 4.51 14.01
N ALA A 61 -2.07 4.88 13.38
CA ALA A 61 -1.76 6.26 13.02
C ALA A 61 -2.28 6.65 11.63
N ILE A 62 -2.69 5.69 10.79
CA ILE A 62 -3.15 5.95 9.42
C ILE A 62 -4.67 6.02 9.39
N VAL A 63 -5.23 7.09 8.81
CA VAL A 63 -6.68 7.33 8.79
C VAL A 63 -7.21 7.57 7.38
N SER A 64 -8.47 7.18 7.18
CA SER A 64 -9.23 7.62 6.01
C SER A 64 -9.66 9.07 6.22
N PHE A 65 -9.14 9.97 5.39
CA PHE A 65 -9.44 11.40 5.43
C PHE A 65 -10.55 11.71 4.43
N ASN A 66 -11.73 12.11 4.93
CA ASN A 66 -12.93 12.40 4.14
C ASN A 66 -13.39 11.27 3.19
N GLY A 67 -12.91 10.04 3.37
CA GLY A 67 -13.31 8.87 2.58
C GLY A 67 -12.63 8.69 1.22
N TYR A 68 -11.83 9.67 0.76
CA TYR A 68 -11.12 9.62 -0.52
C TYR A 68 -9.62 9.90 -0.42
N CYS A 69 -9.17 10.47 0.69
CA CYS A 69 -7.75 10.72 0.96
C CYS A 69 -7.26 9.87 2.14
N THR A 70 -5.95 9.90 2.32
CA THR A 70 -5.27 9.36 3.48
C THR A 70 -4.73 10.51 4.32
N GLY A 71 -4.68 10.32 5.63
CA GLY A 71 -3.89 11.16 6.53
C GLY A 71 -3.20 10.32 7.58
N GLU A 72 -2.32 10.96 8.34
CA GLU A 72 -1.52 10.34 9.37
C GLU A 72 -1.46 11.18 10.64
N ILE A 73 -1.57 10.53 11.80
CA ILE A 73 -1.43 11.15 13.11
C ILE A 73 0.06 11.24 13.47
N ILE A 74 0.52 12.43 13.85
CA ILE A 74 1.93 12.72 14.14
C ILE A 74 2.18 13.26 15.56
N SER A 75 1.14 13.42 16.39
CA SER A 75 1.29 13.80 17.80
C SER A 75 0.33 13.06 18.72
N SER A 76 0.67 12.99 20.00
CA SER A 76 -0.17 12.38 21.06
C SER A 76 -1.49 13.12 21.29
N GLU A 77 -1.59 14.36 20.84
CA GLU A 77 -2.78 15.22 20.94
C GLU A 77 -3.66 15.11 19.69
N GLY A 78 -3.32 14.24 18.74
CA GLY A 78 -4.11 14.01 17.52
C GLY A 78 -3.83 14.99 16.39
N LEU A 79 -2.64 15.62 16.35
CA LEU A 79 -2.22 16.40 15.18
C LEU A 79 -2.15 15.48 13.95
N LEU A 80 -2.86 15.85 12.89
CA LEU A 80 -2.99 15.08 11.66
C LEU A 80 -2.34 15.81 10.49
N LEU A 81 -1.61 15.08 9.65
CA LEU A 81 -1.13 15.53 8.35
C LEU A 81 -1.93 14.87 7.22
N THR A 82 -2.12 15.62 6.14
CA THR A 82 -2.63 15.14 4.85
C THR A 82 -2.14 16.09 3.75
N ASN A 83 -2.43 15.80 2.49
CA ASN A 83 -2.05 16.68 1.40
C ASN A 83 -2.92 17.94 1.35
N HIS A 84 -2.35 19.05 0.86
CA HIS A 84 -3.07 20.31 0.68
C HIS A 84 -4.33 20.16 -0.17
N HIS A 85 -4.26 19.39 -1.27
CA HIS A 85 -5.41 19.16 -2.15
C HIS A 85 -6.50 18.30 -1.48
N CYS A 86 -6.16 17.51 -0.45
CA CYS A 86 -7.14 16.77 0.34
C CYS A 86 -7.90 17.68 1.32
N GLY A 87 -7.19 18.64 1.93
CA GLY A 87 -7.77 19.62 2.86
C GLY A 87 -8.35 20.87 2.19
N TYR A 88 -8.31 20.94 0.85
CA TYR A 88 -8.61 22.18 0.12
C TYR A 88 -10.02 22.70 0.36
N ASP A 89 -11.03 21.83 0.40
CA ASP A 89 -12.42 22.24 0.63
C ASP A 89 -12.60 22.92 2.00
N ALA A 90 -11.90 22.44 3.03
CA ALA A 90 -11.91 23.05 4.35
C ALA A 90 -11.22 24.43 4.32
N ILE A 91 -10.07 24.54 3.65
CA ILE A 91 -9.36 25.82 3.50
C ILE A 91 -10.23 26.82 2.74
N GLN A 92 -10.77 26.41 1.60
CA GLN A 92 -11.54 27.26 0.69
C GLN A 92 -12.83 27.76 1.34
N SER A 93 -13.56 26.90 2.06
CA SER A 93 -14.80 27.29 2.77
C SER A 93 -14.57 28.30 3.91
N HIS A 94 -13.35 28.40 4.44
CA HIS A 94 -12.97 29.36 5.49
C HIS A 94 -12.16 30.55 4.95
N SER A 95 -11.92 30.59 3.64
CA SER A 95 -11.21 31.70 3.00
C SER A 95 -12.17 32.83 2.67
N SER A 96 -11.71 34.07 2.84
CA SER A 96 -12.43 35.28 2.43
C SER A 96 -11.46 36.25 1.77
N VAL A 97 -11.98 37.30 1.10
CA VAL A 97 -11.12 38.35 0.54
C VAL A 97 -10.45 39.17 1.66
N GLN A 98 -11.10 39.27 2.83
CA GLN A 98 -10.51 39.87 4.01
C GLN A 98 -9.47 38.92 4.64
N SER A 99 -8.29 39.49 4.90
CA SER A 99 -7.24 38.95 5.76
C SER A 99 -7.33 39.52 7.16
#